data_AF-A0A382L346-F1
#
_entry.id   AF-A0A382L346-F1
#
_cell.length_a   1.000
_cell.length_b   1.000
_cell.length_c   1.000
_cell.angle_alpha   90.00
_cell.angle_beta   90.00
_cell.angle_gamma   90.00
#
_symmetry.space_group_name_H-M   'P 1'
#
loop_
_entity.id
_entity.type
_entity.pdbx_description
1 polymer ?
#
loop_
_entity_poly.entity_id
_entity_poly.type
_entity_poly.pdbx_seq_one_letter_code
_entity_poly.pdbx_strand_id
1 'polypeptide(L)'
;MQISLLRLILKRFALGLVTLLAISLLITVGVEALSGDVCTAMMGQMASEDKVAACHRLLNLDRPVHLRYIEWMVNFAQGDMGKTLTNHREVVDVIGNRIGNTFFLAIASALIAIPISLALGIIAALYRNSFFDRS
;
A
#
# COMPACT_ATOMS: atom_id res chain seq x y z
N MET A 1 -33.27 4.79 7.98
CA MET A 1 -32.22 5.17 8.95
C MET A 1 -31.20 6.04 8.22
N GLN A 2 -31.26 7.37 8.36
CA GLN A 2 -30.29 8.27 7.74
C GLN A 2 -28.92 8.04 8.38
N ILE A 3 -28.02 7.38 7.66
CA ILE A 3 -26.61 7.29 8.08
C ILE A 3 -26.04 8.70 7.89
N SER A 4 -25.62 9.34 8.98
CA SER A 4 -24.95 10.64 8.87
C SER A 4 -23.68 10.49 8.02
N LEU A 5 -23.40 11.46 7.15
CA LEU A 5 -22.21 11.43 6.27
C LEU A 5 -20.94 11.15 7.07
N LEU A 6 -20.82 11.71 8.28
CA LEU A 6 -19.72 11.45 9.20
C LEU A 6 -19.61 9.96 9.58
N ARG A 7 -20.72 9.30 9.92
CA ARG A 7 -20.73 7.87 10.25
C ARG A 7 -20.30 7.01 9.05
N LEU A 8 -20.68 7.41 7.84
CA LEU A 8 -20.25 6.72 6.61
C LEU A 8 -18.75 6.85 6.38
N ILE A 9 -18.20 8.08 6.51
CA ILE A 9 -16.78 8.37 6.35
C ILE A 9 -15.96 7.58 7.39
N LEU A 10 -16.35 7.65 8.66
CA LEU A 10 -15.69 6.91 9.75
C LEU A 10 -15.74 5.40 9.52
N LYS A 11 -16.89 4.86 9.09
CA LYS A 11 -17.01 3.42 8.77
C LYS A 11 -16.07 3.02 7.64
N ARG A 12 -15.97 3.81 6.57
CA ARG A 12 -15.06 3.53 5.45
C ARG A 12 -13.59 3.63 5.86
N PHE A 13 -13.24 4.64 6.65
CA PHE A 13 -11.88 4.81 7.16
C PHE A 13 -11.48 3.65 8.08
N ALA A 14 -12.36 3.26 9.02
CA ALA A 14 -12.14 2.12 9.89
C ALA A 14 -11.99 0.80 9.11
N LEU A 15 -12.84 0.57 8.11
CA LEU A 15 -12.70 -0.60 7.21
C LEU A 15 -11.37 -0.57 6.46
N GLY A 16 -10.95 0.60 5.95
CA GLY A 16 -9.65 0.76 5.30
C GLY A 16 -8.49 0.44 6.23
N LEU A 17 -8.53 0.93 7.47
CA LEU A 17 -7.51 0.66 8.48
C LEU A 17 -7.44 -0.83 8.82
N VAL A 18 -8.59 -1.48 9.03
CA VAL A 18 -8.66 -2.93 9.29
C VAL A 18 -8.09 -3.71 8.11
N THR A 19 -8.40 -3.33 6.86
CA THR A 19 -7.84 -3.96 5.67
C THR A 19 -6.32 -3.79 5.61
N LEU A 20 -5.79 -2.61 5.90
CA LEU A 20 -4.34 -2.38 5.94
C LEU A 20 -3.66 -3.26 7.00
N LEU A 21 -4.22 -3.35 8.20
CA LEU A 21 -3.71 -4.19 9.28
C LEU A 21 -3.78 -5.68 8.94
N ALA A 22 -4.86 -6.12 8.29
CA ALA A 22 -5.00 -7.49 7.83
C ALA A 22 -3.94 -7.83 6.76
N ILE A 23 -3.75 -6.94 5.77
CA ILE A 23 -2.75 -7.14 4.72
C ILE A 23 -1.33 -7.10 5.30
N SER A 24 -1.01 -6.16 6.19
CA SER A 24 0.33 -6.10 6.81
C SER A 24 0.62 -7.37 7.60
N LEU A 25 -0.33 -7.86 8.39
CA LEU A 25 -0.19 -9.12 9.11
C LEU A 25 -0.01 -10.30 8.16
N LEU A 26 -0.81 -10.39 7.10
CA LEU A 26 -0.69 -11.44 6.08
C LEU A 26 0.68 -11.42 5.41
N ILE A 27 1.23 -10.24 5.11
CA ILE A 27 2.58 -10.10 4.55
C ILE A 27 3.62 -10.54 5.57
N THR A 28 3.53 -10.11 6.83
CA THR A 28 4.47 -10.54 7.88
C THR A 28 4.47 -12.04 8.08
N VAL A 29 3.28 -12.66 8.19
CA VAL A 29 3.16 -14.12 8.30
C VAL A 29 3.66 -14.80 7.03
N GLY A 30 3.33 -14.25 5.86
CA GLY A 30 3.80 -14.78 4.58
C GLY A 30 5.32 -14.80 4.49
N VAL A 31 5.98 -13.69 4.83
CA VAL A 31 7.45 -13.57 4.83
C VAL A 31 8.08 -14.53 5.85
N GLU A 32 7.51 -14.66 7.05
CA GLU A 32 8.03 -15.58 8.06
C GLU A 32 7.79 -17.06 7.69
N ALA A 33 6.73 -17.35 6.93
CA ALA A 33 6.43 -18.69 6.42
C ALA A 33 7.33 -19.11 5.24
N LEU A 34 8.02 -18.17 4.57
CA LEU A 34 9.06 -18.53 3.61
C LEU A 34 10.19 -19.22 4.38
N SER A 35 10.39 -20.50 4.09
CA SER A 35 11.41 -21.35 4.74
C SER A 35 12.87 -20.98 4.39
N GLY A 36 13.11 -19.79 3.86
CA GLY A 36 14.43 -19.30 3.47
C GLY A 36 14.85 -18.17 4.41
N ASP A 37 16.07 -18.27 4.94
CA ASP A 37 16.66 -17.19 5.70
C ASP A 37 16.91 -15.96 4.79
N VAL A 38 16.30 -14.83 5.14
CA VAL A 38 16.40 -13.56 4.41
C VAL A 38 17.88 -13.12 4.28
N CYS A 39 18.68 -13.33 5.31
CA CYS A 39 20.10 -12.96 5.29
C CYS A 39 20.91 -13.82 4.31
N THR A 40 20.65 -15.13 4.31
CA THR A 40 21.25 -16.05 3.34
C THR A 40 20.79 -15.74 1.90
N ALA A 41 19.50 -15.44 1.70
CA ALA A 41 18.96 -15.06 0.39
C ALA A 41 19.55 -13.75 -0.14
N MET A 42 19.80 -12.78 0.74
CA MET A 42 20.41 -11.49 0.38
C MET A 42 21.91 -11.61 0.03
N MET A 43 22.65 -12.47 0.73
CA MET A 43 24.10 -12.61 0.54
C MET A 43 24.51 -13.65 -0.52
N GLY A 44 23.58 -14.50 -0.96
CA GLY A 44 23.81 -15.49 -2.00
C GLY A 44 24.95 -16.47 -1.65
N GLN A 45 25.73 -16.89 -2.65
CA GLN A 45 26.81 -17.87 -2.48
C GLN A 45 27.98 -17.41 -1.60
N MET A 46 28.01 -16.13 -1.18
CA MET A 46 29.06 -15.55 -0.33
C MET A 46 28.65 -15.44 1.16
N ALA A 47 27.55 -16.08 1.55
CA ALA A 47 27.07 -16.13 2.93
C ALA A 47 28.00 -16.98 3.81
N SER A 48 29.03 -16.35 4.38
CA SER A 48 29.76 -16.94 5.52
C SER A 48 28.85 -16.91 6.76
N GLU A 49 28.89 -17.95 7.59
CA GLU A 49 28.08 -18.07 8.82
C GLU A 49 28.20 -16.83 9.72
N ASP A 50 29.40 -16.27 9.85
CA ASP A 50 29.65 -15.06 10.63
C ASP A 50 28.89 -13.83 10.09
N LYS A 51 28.78 -13.71 8.77
CA LYS A 51 28.06 -12.60 8.13
C LYS A 51 26.55 -12.78 8.24
N VAL A 52 26.07 -14.02 8.23
CA VAL A 52 24.64 -14.33 8.42
C VAL A 52 24.23 -13.98 9.85
N ALA A 53 25.01 -14.40 10.85
CA ALA A 53 24.77 -14.06 12.25
C ALA A 53 24.89 -12.55 12.54
N ALA A 54 25.76 -11.84 11.82
CA ALA A 54 25.81 -10.38 11.88
C ALA A 54 24.53 -9.74 11.28
N CYS A 55 24.06 -10.26 10.14
CA CYS A 55 22.85 -9.79 9.49
C CYS A 55 21.59 -10.02 10.33
N HIS A 56 21.45 -11.19 11.00
CA HIS A 56 20.34 -11.45 11.92
C HIS A 56 20.26 -10.44 13.05
N ARG A 57 21.41 -10.10 13.65
CA ARG A 57 21.50 -9.09 14.69
C ARG A 57 21.18 -7.68 14.18
N LEU A 58 21.65 -7.32 12.99
CA LEU A 58 21.37 -6.01 12.38
C LEU A 58 19.90 -5.83 12.03
N LEU A 59 19.22 -6.88 11.57
CA LEU A 59 17.81 -6.85 11.20
C LEU A 59 16.85 -7.25 12.34
N ASN A 60 17.38 -7.46 13.55
CA ASN A 60 16.64 -7.96 14.71
C ASN A 60 15.85 -9.26 14.43
N LEU A 61 16.35 -10.11 13.51
CA LEU A 61 15.70 -11.37 13.13
C LEU A 61 15.76 -12.41 14.27
N ASP A 62 16.64 -12.22 15.25
CA ASP A 62 16.74 -13.04 16.46
C ASP A 62 15.55 -12.85 17.43
N ARG A 63 14.74 -11.80 17.23
CA ARG A 63 13.60 -11.48 18.09
C ARG A 63 12.32 -12.17 17.61
N PRO A 64 11.40 -12.53 18.53
CA PRO A 64 10.09 -13.04 18.16
C PRO A 64 9.35 -12.13 17.17
N VAL A 65 8.73 -12.74 16.14
CA VAL A 65 8.07 -12.04 15.03
C VAL A 65 7.01 -11.03 15.49
N HIS A 66 6.27 -11.33 16.56
CA HIS A 66 5.24 -10.43 17.08
C HIS A 66 5.82 -9.14 17.67
N LEU A 67 7.00 -9.20 18.31
CA LEU A 67 7.68 -8.00 18.82
C LEU A 67 8.20 -7.14 17.66
N ARG A 68 8.80 -7.77 16.65
CA ARG A 68 9.25 -7.09 15.42
C ARG A 68 8.10 -6.38 14.71
N TYR A 69 6.94 -7.03 14.61
CA TYR A 69 5.75 -6.45 14.00
C TYR A 69 5.21 -5.25 14.77
N ILE A 70 5.12 -5.34 16.11
CA ILE A 70 4.66 -4.25 16.95
C ILE A 70 5.61 -3.05 16.86
N GLU A 71 6.93 -3.28 16.95
CA GLU A 71 7.95 -2.24 16.81
C GLU A 71 7.87 -1.54 15.44
N TRP A 72 7.76 -2.32 14.36
CA TRP A 72 7.55 -1.78 13.03
C TRP A 72 6.27 -0.94 12.93
N MET A 73 5.16 -1.41 13.49
CA MET A 73 3.88 -0.69 13.46
C MET A 73 3.95 0.64 14.23
N VAL A 74 4.67 0.67 15.36
CA VAL A 74 4.90 1.88 16.15
C VAL A 74 5.76 2.89 15.37
N ASN A 75 6.87 2.43 14.79
CA ASN A 75 7.74 3.29 13.97
C ASN A 75 6.99 3.83 12.74
N PHE A 76 6.21 2.97 12.07
CA PHE A 76 5.38 3.36 10.95
C PHE A 76 4.37 4.46 11.33
N ALA A 77 3.74 4.34 12.50
CA ALA A 77 2.82 5.35 13.01
C ALA A 77 3.51 6.69 13.36
N GLN A 78 4.81 6.66 13.68
CA GLN A 78 5.65 7.84 13.89
C GLN A 78 6.19 8.44 12.57
N GLY A 79 5.93 7.79 11.43
CA GLY A 79 6.41 8.21 10.12
C GLY A 79 7.76 7.61 9.73
N ASP A 80 8.35 6.74 10.56
CA ASP A 80 9.55 5.98 10.23
C ASP A 80 9.18 4.62 9.62
N MET A 81 9.35 4.52 8.30
CA MET A 81 9.08 3.28 7.55
C MET A 81 10.34 2.41 7.38
N GLY A 82 11.49 2.87 7.89
CA GLY A 82 12.78 2.25 7.72
C GLY A 82 13.35 2.32 6.30
N LYS A 83 14.38 1.51 6.06
CA LYS A 83 15.15 1.47 4.82
C LYS A 83 14.89 0.20 4.03
N THR A 84 15.02 0.32 2.72
CA THR A 84 14.97 -0.82 1.79
C THR A 84 16.18 -1.74 1.98
N LEU A 85 15.95 -3.04 2.02
CA LEU A 85 17.00 -4.06 2.18
C LEU A 85 17.96 -4.13 0.97
N THR A 86 17.50 -3.77 -0.22
CA THR A 86 18.30 -3.87 -1.46
C THR A 86 19.23 -2.68 -1.66
N ASN A 87 18.68 -1.46 -1.59
CA ASN A 87 19.39 -0.24 -1.99
C ASN A 87 19.61 0.73 -0.82
N HIS A 88 19.25 0.35 0.41
CA HIS A 88 19.44 1.16 1.63
C HIS A 88 18.82 2.56 1.57
N ARG A 89 17.87 2.78 0.65
CA ARG A 89 17.09 4.02 0.54
C ARG A 89 15.92 4.01 1.51
N GLU A 90 15.54 5.19 2.00
CA GLU A 90 14.36 5.38 2.83
C GLU A 90 13.10 4.91 2.09
N VAL A 91 12.27 4.12 2.76
CA VAL A 91 11.03 3.58 2.18
C VAL A 91 10.05 4.72 1.86
N VAL A 92 10.03 5.77 2.68
CA VAL A 92 9.20 6.97 2.48
C VAL A 92 9.46 7.61 1.12
N ASP A 93 10.71 7.73 0.69
CA ASP A 93 11.05 8.34 -0.61
C ASP A 93 10.58 7.48 -1.79
N VAL A 94 10.72 6.15 -1.65
CA VAL A 94 10.32 5.20 -2.68
C VAL A 94 8.80 5.21 -2.85
N ILE A 95 8.05 5.25 -1.75
CA ILE A 95 6.59 5.30 -1.76
C ILE A 95 6.11 6.68 -2.21
N GLY A 96 6.72 7.76 -1.71
CA GLY A 96 6.36 9.15 -2.02
C GLY A 96 6.40 9.43 -3.51
N ASN A 97 7.47 9.00 -4.19
CA ASN A 97 7.58 9.14 -5.66
C ASN A 97 6.45 8.40 -6.41
N ARG A 98 6.06 7.20 -5.94
CA ARG A 98 4.98 6.41 -6.56
C ARG A 98 3.61 7.04 -6.32
N ILE A 99 3.39 7.57 -5.13
CA ILE A 99 2.18 8.32 -4.78
C ILE A 99 2.05 9.54 -5.68
N GLY A 100 3.13 10.32 -5.84
CA GLY A 100 3.17 11.48 -6.74
C GLY A 100 2.78 11.13 -8.18
N ASN A 101 3.37 10.06 -8.73
CA ASN A 101 3.03 9.59 -10.08
C ASN A 101 1.56 9.14 -10.20
N THR A 102 1.03 8.47 -9.18
CA THR A 102 -0.36 8.01 -9.15
C THR A 102 -1.32 9.18 -9.12
N PHE A 103 -1.05 10.20 -8.29
CA PHE A 103 -1.84 11.43 -8.26
C PHE A 103 -1.78 12.18 -9.58
N PHE A 104 -0.59 12.29 -10.18
CA PHE A 104 -0.43 12.92 -11.49
C PHE A 104 -1.30 12.25 -12.55
N LEU A 105 -1.22 10.92 -12.66
CA LEU A 105 -2.03 10.14 -13.61
C LEU A 105 -3.53 10.25 -13.30
N ALA A 106 -3.93 10.20 -12.03
CA ALA A 106 -5.32 10.33 -11.62
C ALA A 106 -5.89 11.71 -12.00
N ILE A 107 -5.13 12.78 -11.76
CA ILE A 107 -5.54 14.15 -12.11
C ILE A 107 -5.60 14.31 -13.63
N ALA A 108 -4.57 13.88 -14.37
CA ALA A 108 -4.55 13.94 -15.83
C ALA A 108 -5.75 13.17 -16.44
N SER A 109 -6.03 11.99 -15.91
CA SER A 109 -7.18 11.18 -16.33
C SER A 109 -8.50 11.86 -16.01
N ALA A 110 -8.64 12.43 -14.80
CA ALA A 110 -9.85 13.15 -14.39
C ALA A 110 -10.11 14.38 -15.25
N LEU A 111 -9.06 15.14 -15.60
CA LEU A 111 -9.17 16.32 -16.46
C LEU A 111 -9.68 16.00 -17.87
N ILE A 112 -9.44 14.79 -18.37
CA ILE A 112 -9.94 14.33 -19.67
C ILE A 112 -11.31 13.66 -19.52
N ALA A 113 -11.43 12.73 -18.59
CA ALA A 113 -12.62 11.91 -18.41
C ALA A 113 -13.82 12.72 -17.93
N ILE A 114 -13.65 13.69 -17.03
CA ILE A 114 -14.76 14.46 -16.47
C ILE A 114 -15.45 15.31 -17.55
N PRO A 115 -14.75 16.14 -18.35
CA PRO A 115 -15.40 16.92 -19.39
C PRO A 115 -16.09 16.06 -20.45
N ILE A 116 -15.46 14.97 -20.88
CA ILE A 116 -16.04 14.04 -21.87
C ILE A 116 -17.29 13.37 -21.31
N SER A 117 -17.22 12.84 -20.08
CA SER A 117 -18.36 12.17 -19.43
C SER A 117 -19.52 13.14 -19.22
N LEU A 118 -19.22 14.39 -18.86
CA LEU A 118 -20.22 15.43 -18.66
C LEU A 118 -20.86 15.84 -20.00
N ALA A 119 -20.07 16.04 -21.06
CA ALA A 119 -20.57 16.35 -22.40
C ALA A 119 -21.47 15.24 -22.94
N LEU A 120 -21.03 13.98 -22.86
CA LEU A 120 -21.83 12.82 -23.27
C LEU A 120 -23.09 12.66 -22.42
N GLY A 121 -22.98 12.88 -21.09
CA GLY A 121 -24.12 12.84 -20.18
C GLY A 121 -25.17 13.91 -20.51
N ILE A 122 -24.74 15.13 -20.86
CA ILE A 122 -25.63 16.21 -21.29
C ILE A 122 -26.28 15.87 -22.64
N ILE A 123 -25.52 15.41 -23.63
CA ILE A 123 -26.06 14.99 -24.94
C ILE A 123 -27.10 13.89 -24.75
N ALA A 124 -26.80 12.86 -23.95
CA ALA A 124 -27.74 11.79 -23.65
C ALA A 124 -29.02 12.30 -22.97
N ALA A 125 -28.91 13.29 -22.08
CA ALA A 125 -30.08 13.91 -21.43
C ALA A 125 -30.92 14.76 -22.38
N LEU A 126 -30.29 15.49 -23.31
CA LEU A 126 -30.95 16.33 -24.31
C LEU A 126 -31.67 15.50 -25.39
N TYR A 127 -31.08 14.38 -25.79
CA TYR A 127 -31.65 13.44 -26.78
C TYR A 127 -32.40 12.27 -26.13
N ARG A 128 -32.75 12.38 -24.85
CA ARG A 128 -33.61 11.42 -24.15
C ARG A 128 -34.98 11.39 -24.86
N ASN A 129 -35.47 10.21 -25.28
CA ASN A 129 -36.58 10.00 -26.25
C ASN A 129 -36.28 10.21 -27.75
N SER A 130 -35.02 10.34 -28.19
CA SER A 130 -34.64 10.33 -29.62
C SER A 130 -34.67 8.90 -30.22
N PHE A 131 -34.59 8.77 -31.55
CA PHE A 131 -34.67 7.51 -32.30
C PHE A 131 -33.69 6.39 -31.84
N PHE A 132 -32.64 6.74 -31.08
CA PHE A 132 -31.69 5.78 -30.50
C PHE A 132 -32.08 5.25 -29.10
N ASP A 133 -33.18 5.76 -28.52
CA ASP A 133 -33.69 5.45 -27.18
C ASP A 133 -35.11 4.83 -27.24
N ARG A 134 -35.44 4.15 -28.36
CA ARG A 134 -36.68 3.37 -28.52
C ARG A 134 -36.34 1.92 -28.93
N SER A 135 -36.12 1.08 -27.92
CA SER A 135 -36.33 -0.37 -27.98
C SER A 135 -36.75 -0.85 -26.60
#